data_AF-A0A7V1WBZ0-F1
#
_entry.id   AF-A0A7V1WBZ0-F1
#
_cell.length_a   1.000
_cell.length_b   1.000
_cell.length_c   1.000
_cell.angle_alpha   90.00
_cell.angle_beta   90.00
_cell.angle_gamma   90.00
#
_symmetry.space_group_name_H-M   'P 1'
#
loop_
_entity.id
_entity.type
_entity.pdbx_description
1 polymer ?
#
loop_
_entity_poly.entity_id
_entity_poly.type
_entity_poly.pdbx_seq_one_letter_code
_entity_poly.pdbx_strand_id
1 'polypeptide(L)'
;MDWRRHRGFGIQKPGSRGLAGLLGITGLALGPAGLVAGGAGGGAAQMARFRFEDVSGRSVKLWDGAKPVLVYNHGPIGNAGVAGAVERACYVHPLFGLDGEVLTDDFPADHLYHRGLYWAWPHVRVGDREHDLWSLRGIRQEHVRWISRECLPGRALLAAENAWKADGRTILREEIRIIARGESAGGRAIDLDLTLTPVERAVTLQGAQGKSYGGLSLRFGPRAKTLITTPDGRTPDDLLVHPLPWADLSGDLAQGRMSGAAVLVHPSHPGFPPTWMTRHYGLLAVGWPGVAARTLAPGVPVALRYRVWVHRGNPDAAEIGRMWEEYGRE
;
A
#
# COMPACT_ATOMS: atom_id res chain seq x y z
N MET A 1 -17.41 15.46 -20.53
CA MET A 1 -17.46 16.87 -20.07
C MET A 1 -16.03 17.38 -20.07
N ASP A 2 -15.73 18.28 -21.00
CA ASP A 2 -14.39 18.78 -21.33
C ASP A 2 -14.11 20.08 -20.55
N TRP A 3 -13.03 20.11 -19.78
CA TRP A 3 -12.64 21.28 -18.96
C TRP A 3 -11.17 21.63 -19.20
N ARG A 4 -10.91 22.34 -20.30
CA ARG A 4 -9.70 23.14 -20.49
C ARG A 4 -10.06 24.62 -20.41
N ARG A 5 -9.57 25.29 -19.36
CA ARG A 5 -9.09 26.68 -19.30
C ARG A 5 -9.17 27.14 -17.85
N HIS A 6 -8.03 27.48 -17.25
CA HIS A 6 -7.75 28.81 -16.71
C HIS A 6 -6.29 28.84 -16.26
N ARG A 7 -5.53 29.78 -16.82
CA ARG A 7 -4.14 30.09 -16.46
C ARG A 7 -4.16 31.16 -15.37
N GLY A 8 -3.14 31.11 -14.51
CA GLY A 8 -2.29 32.25 -14.20
C GLY A 8 -2.62 33.04 -12.94
N PHE A 9 -1.81 32.84 -11.90
CA PHE A 9 -1.40 33.93 -11.02
C PHE A 9 0.08 33.75 -10.66
N GLY A 10 0.87 34.75 -11.03
CA GLY A 10 2.29 34.84 -10.71
C GLY A 10 2.49 35.38 -9.30
N ILE A 11 3.54 34.90 -8.63
CA ILE A 11 3.99 35.44 -7.35
C ILE A 11 5.43 35.94 -7.54
N GLN A 12 5.62 37.22 -7.24
CA GLN A 12 6.88 37.95 -7.26
C GLN A 12 7.81 37.48 -6.13
N LYS A 13 9.11 37.39 -6.43
CA LYS A 13 10.19 37.28 -5.45
C LYS A 13 10.62 38.68 -4.99
N PRO A 14 11.03 38.86 -3.72
CA PRO A 14 11.99 39.89 -3.35
C PRO A 14 13.41 39.30 -3.25
N GLY A 15 14.40 40.04 -3.75
CA GLY A 15 15.82 39.75 -3.60
C GLY A 15 16.51 40.66 -2.57
N SER A 16 17.85 40.54 -2.53
CA SER A 16 18.88 41.30 -1.77
C SER A 16 19.36 40.64 -0.46
N ARG A 17 20.62 40.74 -0.02
CA ARG A 17 21.92 41.20 -0.56
C ARG A 17 22.99 40.51 0.30
N GLY A 18 24.17 40.25 -0.27
CA GLY A 18 25.29 39.62 0.42
C GLY A 18 26.10 40.56 1.32
N LEU A 19 27.00 39.98 2.12
CA LEU A 19 28.27 40.60 2.54
C LEU A 19 29.29 39.52 2.92
N ALA A 20 30.55 39.80 2.57
CA ALA A 20 31.72 38.96 2.72
C ALA A 20 32.67 39.47 3.83
N GLY A 21 33.57 38.59 4.29
CA GLY A 21 34.80 38.88 5.06
C GLY A 21 35.34 37.56 5.66
N LEU A 22 36.38 36.91 5.09
CA LEU A 22 37.84 37.07 5.38
C LEU A 22 38.20 37.02 6.88
N LEU A 23 39.28 36.40 7.38
CA LEU A 23 40.31 35.45 6.94
C LEU A 23 41.16 35.21 8.23
N GLY A 24 41.76 34.03 8.46
CA GLY A 24 42.71 33.87 9.57
C GLY A 24 43.31 32.46 9.68
N ILE A 25 44.54 32.30 9.21
CA ILE A 25 45.35 31.07 9.11
C ILE A 25 46.33 30.97 10.29
N THR A 26 46.68 29.74 10.72
CA THR A 26 48.03 29.19 11.08
C THR A 26 47.84 28.02 12.07
N GLY A 27 48.53 26.87 12.04
CA GLY A 27 49.63 26.35 11.23
C GLY A 27 49.85 24.84 11.55
N LEU A 28 50.58 24.16 10.67
CA LEU A 28 50.89 22.71 10.66
C LEU A 28 51.88 22.28 11.77
N ALA A 29 51.82 20.99 12.17
CA ALA A 29 53.01 20.11 12.23
C ALA A 29 52.62 18.60 12.25
N LEU A 30 53.42 17.77 11.58
CA LEU A 30 53.24 16.34 11.28
C LEU A 30 54.23 15.44 12.07
N GLY A 31 53.72 14.33 12.63
CA GLY A 31 54.32 12.98 12.76
C GLY A 31 55.35 12.67 13.87
N PRO A 32 55.67 11.37 14.18
CA PRO A 32 55.10 10.11 13.67
C PRO A 32 54.72 9.02 14.73
N ALA A 33 53.96 8.03 14.24
CA ALA A 33 53.77 6.60 14.61
C ALA A 33 54.08 6.03 16.03
N GLY A 34 53.10 5.28 16.58
CA GLY A 34 53.27 4.29 17.65
C GLY A 34 52.00 3.46 17.91
N LEU A 35 52.14 2.15 18.05
CA LEU A 35 51.13 1.07 17.91
C LEU A 35 50.04 0.91 19.00
N VAL A 36 48.86 0.50 18.52
CA VAL A 36 47.93 -0.58 18.97
C VAL A 36 47.67 -0.81 20.47
N ALA A 37 46.41 -0.57 20.88
CA ALA A 37 45.60 -1.45 21.74
C ALA A 37 44.13 -1.06 21.51
N GLY A 38 43.29 -1.90 20.89
CA GLY A 38 42.57 -2.95 21.61
C GLY A 38 41.07 -2.61 21.54
N GLY A 39 40.41 -3.11 20.50
CA GLY A 39 39.00 -2.83 20.24
C GLY A 39 38.09 -3.35 21.34
N ALA A 40 37.27 -2.46 21.89
CA ALA A 40 35.93 -2.79 22.29
C ALA A 40 35.01 -2.19 21.22
N GLY A 41 34.86 -2.92 20.13
CA GLY A 41 33.76 -2.68 19.20
C GLY A 41 32.47 -2.92 19.97
N GLY A 42 31.95 -1.85 20.56
CA GLY A 42 30.57 -1.80 21.03
C GLY A 42 29.71 -2.07 19.82
N GLY A 43 29.38 -3.34 19.60
CA GLY A 43 28.27 -3.73 18.75
C GLY A 43 27.06 -3.04 19.35
N ALA A 44 26.72 -1.88 18.78
CA ALA A 44 25.45 -1.25 19.05
C ALA A 44 24.41 -2.26 18.62
N ALA A 45 23.90 -3.02 19.58
CA ALA A 45 22.69 -3.79 19.43
C ALA A 45 21.69 -2.84 18.79
N GLN A 46 21.31 -3.11 17.54
CA GLN A 46 20.40 -2.26 16.79
C GLN A 46 19.02 -2.46 17.42
N MET A 47 18.80 -1.72 18.50
CA MET A 47 17.59 -1.71 19.29
C MET A 47 16.41 -1.29 18.41
N ALA A 48 15.25 -1.87 18.70
CA ALA A 48 13.99 -1.78 17.97
C ALA A 48 13.87 -0.53 17.07
N ARG A 49 14.05 -0.70 15.76
CA ARG A 49 13.88 0.37 14.76
C ARG A 49 12.39 0.68 14.54
N PHE A 50 11.52 -0.31 14.70
CA PHE A 50 10.08 -0.13 14.48
C PHE A 50 9.36 0.45 15.69
N ARG A 51 8.36 1.29 15.41
CA ARG A 51 7.44 1.81 16.43
C ARG A 51 6.05 2.07 15.85
N PHE A 52 5.01 1.69 16.59
CA PHE A 52 3.64 2.12 16.31
C PHE A 52 3.30 3.44 17.02
N GLU A 53 2.50 4.27 16.37
CA GLU A 53 2.00 5.55 16.89
C GLU A 53 0.51 5.66 16.60
N ASP A 54 -0.31 5.84 17.63
CA ASP A 54 -1.72 6.20 17.45
C ASP A 54 -1.76 7.68 17.01
N VAL A 55 -1.91 7.95 15.70
CA VAL A 55 -1.96 9.33 15.16
C VAL A 55 -3.35 9.94 15.31
N SER A 56 -4.36 9.10 15.55
CA SER A 56 -5.70 9.49 16.00
C SER A 56 -6.37 8.28 16.68
N GLY A 57 -7.57 8.46 17.23
CA GLY A 57 -8.39 7.32 17.69
C GLY A 57 -8.89 6.38 16.59
N ARG A 58 -8.49 6.61 15.32
CA ARG A 58 -8.95 5.86 14.13
C ARG A 58 -7.79 5.38 13.25
N SER A 59 -6.55 5.73 13.56
CA SER A 59 -5.41 5.52 12.68
C SER A 59 -4.14 5.23 13.47
N VAL A 60 -3.41 4.21 13.05
CA VAL A 60 -2.11 3.85 13.62
C VAL A 60 -1.04 3.95 12.55
N LYS A 61 0.01 4.71 12.83
CA LYS A 61 1.19 4.85 11.98
C LYS A 61 2.29 3.91 12.41
N LEU A 62 2.92 3.26 11.43
CA LEU A 62 4.14 2.50 11.63
C LEU A 62 5.34 3.32 11.17
N TRP A 63 6.36 3.36 12.02
CA TRP A 63 7.67 3.98 11.77
C TRP A 63 8.76 2.93 11.72
N ASP A 64 9.80 3.20 10.91
CA ASP A 64 11.06 2.45 10.85
C ASP A 64 12.23 3.43 11.07
N GLY A 65 12.53 3.69 12.34
CA GLY A 65 13.41 4.77 12.79
C GLY A 65 12.69 6.11 12.63
N ALA A 66 13.34 7.06 11.96
CA ALA A 66 12.73 8.34 11.61
C ALA A 66 11.83 8.28 10.36
N LYS A 67 11.83 7.17 9.62
CA LYS A 67 11.10 7.04 8.35
C LYS A 67 9.70 6.49 8.57
N PRO A 68 8.64 7.12 8.03
CA PRO A 68 7.31 6.53 8.05
C PRO A 68 7.25 5.31 7.12
N VAL A 69 6.41 4.33 7.44
CA VAL A 69 6.22 3.11 6.64
C VAL A 69 4.81 3.09 6.04
N LEU A 70 3.80 3.14 6.90
CA LEU A 70 2.40 3.13 6.52
C LEU A 70 1.53 3.71 7.64
N VAL A 71 0.30 4.09 7.32
CA VAL A 71 -0.77 4.32 8.28
C VAL A 71 -1.90 3.35 8.00
N TYR A 72 -2.28 2.56 9.00
CA TYR A 72 -3.48 1.73 8.96
C TYR A 72 -4.64 2.49 9.59
N ASN A 73 -5.62 2.85 8.77
CA ASN A 73 -6.86 3.49 9.15
C ASN A 73 -7.87 2.41 9.56
N HIS A 74 -7.91 2.10 10.85
CA HIS A 74 -8.82 1.09 11.39
C HIS A 74 -10.23 1.66 11.63
N GLY A 75 -10.36 2.97 11.88
CA GLY A 75 -11.66 3.64 12.04
C GLY A 75 -12.14 4.32 10.75
N PRO A 76 -13.38 4.84 10.73
CA PRO A 76 -13.92 5.58 9.59
C PRO A 76 -13.16 6.88 9.33
N ILE A 77 -12.64 7.00 8.12
CA ILE A 77 -11.99 8.19 7.57
C ILE A 77 -12.85 8.73 6.43
N GLY A 78 -13.19 10.01 6.52
CA GLY A 78 -13.90 10.77 5.50
C GLY A 78 -13.10 11.99 5.04
N ASN A 79 -13.62 12.69 4.04
CA ASN A 79 -13.05 13.95 3.57
C ASN A 79 -14.17 14.96 3.30
N ALA A 80 -14.39 15.89 4.24
CA ALA A 80 -15.43 16.91 4.14
C ALA A 80 -15.22 17.90 2.98
N GLY A 81 -13.99 18.00 2.45
CA GLY A 81 -13.67 18.83 1.29
C GLY A 81 -14.00 18.19 -0.06
N VAL A 82 -14.44 16.92 -0.08
CA VAL A 82 -14.70 16.16 -1.30
C VAL A 82 -16.18 15.78 -1.36
N ALA A 83 -16.93 16.45 -2.24
CA ALA A 83 -18.36 16.17 -2.43
C ALA A 83 -18.58 14.72 -2.84
N GLY A 84 -19.47 14.01 -2.12
CA GLY A 84 -19.76 12.60 -2.35
C GLY A 84 -18.74 11.62 -1.74
N ALA A 85 -17.76 12.10 -0.97
CA ALA A 85 -16.87 11.23 -0.20
C ALA A 85 -17.68 10.43 0.83
N VAL A 86 -17.50 9.10 0.81
CA VAL A 86 -18.07 8.18 1.78
C VAL A 86 -16.97 7.73 2.74
N GLU A 87 -17.25 7.68 4.04
CA GLU A 87 -16.25 7.22 5.01
C GLU A 87 -15.91 5.75 4.79
N ARG A 88 -14.62 5.41 4.80
CA ARG A 88 -14.14 4.01 4.79
C ARG A 88 -13.27 3.75 6.02
N ALA A 89 -13.28 2.52 6.51
CA ALA A 89 -12.37 2.00 7.52
C ALA A 89 -11.60 0.78 6.97
N CYS A 90 -10.63 0.30 7.75
CA CYS A 90 -9.87 -0.92 7.49
C CYS A 90 -9.04 -0.88 6.19
N TYR A 91 -8.24 0.17 6.00
CA TYR A 91 -7.37 0.32 4.83
C TYR A 91 -6.04 1.01 5.19
N VAL A 92 -5.05 0.95 4.30
CA VAL A 92 -3.77 1.63 4.47
C VAL A 92 -3.72 2.91 3.62
N HIS A 93 -3.59 4.05 4.27
CA HIS A 93 -3.19 5.31 3.63
C HIS A 93 -2.74 6.31 4.71
N PRO A 94 -1.59 6.99 4.53
CA PRO A 94 -0.64 6.82 3.43
C PRO A 94 0.14 5.50 3.49
N LEU A 95 0.54 4.99 2.32
CA LEU A 95 1.69 4.09 2.17
C LEU A 95 2.88 4.95 1.76
N PHE A 96 4.01 4.80 2.45
CA PHE A 96 5.18 5.63 2.23
C PHE A 96 6.26 4.90 1.42
N GLY A 97 6.95 5.66 0.57
CA GLY A 97 8.17 5.22 -0.11
C GLY A 97 9.37 5.20 0.82
N LEU A 98 10.50 4.72 0.32
CA LEU A 98 11.72 4.51 1.12
C LEU A 98 12.41 5.82 1.54
N ASP A 99 12.06 6.94 0.89
CA ASP A 99 12.54 8.28 1.20
C ASP A 99 11.48 9.13 1.93
N GLY A 100 10.34 8.53 2.31
CA GLY A 100 9.27 9.17 3.09
C GLY A 100 8.23 9.92 2.26
N GLU A 101 8.31 9.86 0.93
CA GLU A 101 7.27 10.33 0.04
C GLU A 101 5.99 9.49 0.19
N VAL A 102 4.83 10.08 -0.09
CA VAL A 102 3.55 9.37 -0.10
C VAL A 102 3.34 8.73 -1.47
N LEU A 103 3.18 7.41 -1.52
CA LEU A 103 2.96 6.67 -2.76
C LEU A 103 1.50 6.61 -3.19
N THR A 104 0.58 6.69 -2.23
CA THR A 104 -0.85 6.44 -2.45
C THR A 104 -1.71 7.69 -2.39
N ASP A 105 -2.86 7.65 -3.05
CA ASP A 105 -3.88 8.70 -2.96
C ASP A 105 -5.04 8.29 -2.06
N ASP A 106 -5.79 9.27 -1.56
CA ASP A 106 -7.04 9.05 -0.84
C ASP A 106 -8.11 10.06 -1.30
N PHE A 107 -9.30 9.55 -1.60
CA PHE A 107 -10.38 10.32 -2.24
C PHE A 107 -9.98 11.02 -3.55
N PRO A 108 -9.38 10.31 -4.53
CA PRO A 108 -8.92 10.94 -5.76
C PRO A 108 -10.11 11.48 -6.56
N ALA A 109 -9.98 12.68 -7.11
CA ALA A 109 -11.09 13.41 -7.74
C ALA A 109 -11.73 12.68 -8.94
N ASP A 110 -10.97 11.81 -9.62
CA ASP A 110 -11.42 10.99 -10.75
C ASP A 110 -12.14 9.70 -10.31
N HIS A 111 -11.91 9.22 -9.08
CA HIS A 111 -12.41 7.95 -8.56
C HIS A 111 -12.63 7.97 -7.04
N LEU A 112 -13.66 8.70 -6.58
CA LEU A 112 -13.91 9.03 -5.16
C LEU A 112 -13.97 7.84 -4.17
N TYR A 113 -14.24 6.62 -4.66
CA TYR A 113 -14.30 5.41 -3.83
C TYR A 113 -12.95 4.73 -3.60
N HIS A 114 -11.93 5.09 -4.37
CA HIS A 114 -10.60 4.52 -4.20
C HIS A 114 -9.96 5.04 -2.92
N ARG A 115 -9.19 4.15 -2.28
CA ARG A 115 -8.31 4.45 -1.15
C ARG A 115 -6.92 3.95 -1.48
N GLY A 116 -5.93 4.33 -0.68
CA GLY A 116 -4.53 3.96 -0.91
C GLY A 116 -4.30 2.47 -1.16
N LEU A 117 -4.17 1.65 -0.12
CA LEU A 117 -4.14 0.19 -0.23
C LEU A 117 -5.34 -0.38 0.54
N TYR A 118 -6.28 -0.98 -0.20
CA TYR A 118 -7.59 -1.41 0.32
C TYR A 118 -8.05 -2.66 -0.41
N TRP A 119 -9.11 -3.30 0.09
CA TRP A 119 -9.73 -4.44 -0.58
C TRP A 119 -11.23 -4.32 -0.51
N ALA A 120 -11.87 -4.49 -1.67
CA ALA A 120 -13.31 -4.30 -1.82
C ALA A 120 -13.81 -5.00 -3.08
N TRP A 121 -15.11 -5.29 -3.13
CA TRP A 121 -15.75 -5.94 -4.27
C TRP A 121 -17.00 -5.16 -4.69
N PRO A 122 -17.22 -4.95 -6.00
CA PRO A 122 -18.43 -4.29 -6.50
C PRO A 122 -19.68 -5.14 -6.32
N HIS A 123 -19.53 -6.46 -6.23
CA HIS A 123 -20.63 -7.40 -6.02
C HIS A 123 -20.31 -8.33 -4.83
N VAL A 124 -21.05 -8.15 -3.74
CA VAL A 124 -21.03 -9.00 -2.55
C VAL A 124 -22.45 -9.51 -2.30
N ARG A 125 -22.70 -10.81 -2.49
CA ARG A 125 -24.04 -11.38 -2.31
C ARG A 125 -24.15 -12.25 -1.08
N VAL A 126 -25.27 -12.14 -0.37
CA VAL A 126 -25.61 -12.95 0.81
C VAL A 126 -27.07 -13.39 0.70
N GLY A 127 -27.29 -14.65 0.33
CA GLY A 127 -28.62 -15.09 -0.11
C GLY A 127 -29.05 -14.30 -1.35
N ASP A 128 -30.27 -13.76 -1.33
CA ASP A 128 -30.85 -13.00 -2.46
C ASP A 128 -30.50 -11.51 -2.45
N ARG A 129 -29.68 -11.05 -1.47
CA ARG A 129 -29.26 -9.65 -1.36
C ARG A 129 -27.89 -9.45 -2.01
N GLU A 130 -27.75 -8.34 -2.72
CA GLU A 130 -26.48 -7.86 -3.28
C GLU A 130 -26.10 -6.51 -2.66
N HIS A 131 -24.83 -6.39 -2.29
CA HIS A 131 -24.21 -5.19 -1.75
C HIS A 131 -22.98 -4.81 -2.58
N ASP A 132 -22.54 -3.56 -2.46
CA ASP A 132 -21.35 -3.06 -3.15
C ASP A 132 -20.38 -2.50 -2.11
N LEU A 133 -19.32 -3.26 -1.80
CA LEU A 133 -18.26 -2.84 -0.87
C LEU A 133 -17.25 -1.89 -1.53
N TRP A 134 -17.17 -1.90 -2.87
CA TRP A 134 -16.34 -0.99 -3.64
C TRP A 134 -16.80 0.45 -3.46
N SER A 135 -18.10 0.70 -3.54
CA SER A 135 -18.70 2.04 -3.36
C SER A 135 -19.44 2.23 -2.03
N LEU A 136 -19.36 1.24 -1.12
CA LEU A 136 -19.94 1.27 0.22
C LEU A 136 -21.47 1.40 0.24
N ARG A 137 -22.17 0.77 -0.72
CA ARG A 137 -23.64 0.71 -0.75
C ARG A 137 -24.14 -0.54 -0.02
N GLY A 138 -24.80 -0.31 1.12
CA GLY A 138 -25.47 -1.37 1.90
C GLY A 138 -24.52 -2.30 2.67
N ILE A 139 -23.22 -2.04 2.64
CA ILE A 139 -22.19 -2.83 3.33
C ILE A 139 -21.01 -1.92 3.73
N ARG A 140 -20.38 -2.22 4.86
CA ARG A 140 -19.19 -1.52 5.34
C ARG A 140 -18.25 -2.44 6.10
N GLN A 141 -16.97 -2.10 6.12
CA GLN A 141 -15.97 -2.70 7.00
C GLN A 141 -15.90 -1.90 8.30
N GLU A 142 -15.79 -2.60 9.43
CA GLU A 142 -15.61 -2.00 10.75
C GLU A 142 -14.50 -2.73 11.51
N HIS A 143 -13.63 -1.99 12.20
CA HIS A 143 -12.67 -2.58 13.11
C HIS A 143 -13.36 -3.16 14.34
N VAL A 144 -13.00 -4.39 14.71
CA VAL A 144 -13.53 -5.08 15.89
C VAL A 144 -12.53 -4.96 17.04
N ARG A 145 -11.29 -5.40 16.82
CA ARG A 145 -10.24 -5.36 17.85
C ARG A 145 -8.85 -5.55 17.25
N TRP A 146 -7.83 -5.09 17.97
CA TRP A 146 -6.45 -5.47 17.71
C TRP A 146 -6.19 -6.91 18.13
N ILE A 147 -5.48 -7.66 17.29
CA ILE A 147 -4.93 -8.97 17.61
C ILE A 147 -3.47 -8.83 18.06
N SER A 148 -2.67 -8.04 17.35
CA SER A 148 -1.26 -7.80 17.68
C SER A 148 -0.77 -6.45 17.14
N ARG A 149 0.16 -5.83 17.87
CA ARG A 149 0.93 -4.64 17.46
C ARG A 149 2.33 -4.80 18.04
N GLU A 150 3.16 -5.57 17.37
CA GLU A 150 4.47 -6.00 17.84
C GLU A 150 5.60 -5.42 16.98
N CYS A 151 6.65 -4.96 17.63
CA CYS A 151 7.92 -4.58 17.00
C CYS A 151 8.95 -5.63 17.36
N LEU A 152 9.47 -6.34 16.35
CA LEU A 152 10.43 -7.42 16.49
C LEU A 152 11.75 -7.02 15.81
N PRO A 153 12.88 -7.71 16.10
CA PRO A 153 14.09 -7.52 15.33
C PRO A 153 13.83 -7.71 13.83
N GLY A 154 14.12 -6.68 13.02
CA GLY A 154 14.00 -6.71 11.57
C GLY A 154 12.58 -6.64 10.99
N ARG A 155 11.50 -6.63 11.81
CA ARG A 155 10.11 -6.51 11.31
C ARG A 155 9.13 -5.94 12.33
N ALA A 156 8.02 -5.40 11.86
CA ALA A 156 6.85 -5.09 12.66
C ALA A 156 5.64 -5.90 12.20
N LEU A 157 4.81 -6.33 13.16
CA LEU A 157 3.56 -7.03 12.93
C LEU A 157 2.40 -6.20 13.48
N LEU A 158 1.44 -5.88 12.62
CA LEU A 158 0.12 -5.38 13.00
C LEU A 158 -0.90 -6.44 12.59
N ALA A 159 -1.76 -6.84 13.51
CA ALA A 159 -2.87 -7.73 13.21
C ALA A 159 -4.17 -7.20 13.81
N ALA A 160 -5.25 -7.23 13.04
CA ALA A 160 -6.57 -6.75 13.44
C ALA A 160 -7.66 -7.72 13.00
N GLU A 161 -8.68 -7.85 13.84
CA GLU A 161 -9.97 -8.42 13.46
C GLU A 161 -10.91 -7.28 13.06
N ASN A 162 -11.54 -7.44 11.91
CA ASN A 162 -12.53 -6.54 11.34
C ASN A 162 -13.80 -7.34 10.97
N ALA A 163 -14.89 -6.63 10.74
CA ALA A 163 -16.17 -7.20 10.37
C ALA A 163 -16.70 -6.51 9.12
N TRP A 164 -17.26 -7.27 8.19
CA TRP A 164 -18.11 -6.71 7.15
C TRP A 164 -19.54 -6.74 7.67
N LYS A 165 -20.15 -5.56 7.76
CA LYS A 165 -21.52 -5.39 8.23
C LYS A 165 -22.44 -4.97 7.10
N ALA A 166 -23.53 -5.70 6.94
CA ALA A 166 -24.63 -5.40 6.04
C ALA A 166 -25.95 -5.61 6.79
N ASP A 167 -26.94 -4.74 6.56
CA ASP A 167 -28.26 -4.80 7.21
C ASP A 167 -28.21 -4.92 8.75
N GLY A 168 -27.24 -4.24 9.37
CA GLY A 168 -27.03 -4.24 10.82
C GLY A 168 -26.40 -5.53 11.39
N ARG A 169 -26.01 -6.48 10.54
CA ARG A 169 -25.44 -7.78 10.95
C ARG A 169 -24.02 -7.94 10.42
N THR A 170 -23.19 -8.68 11.14
CA THR A 170 -21.88 -9.12 10.64
C THR A 170 -22.10 -10.29 9.67
N ILE A 171 -21.75 -10.11 8.40
CA ILE A 171 -21.86 -11.15 7.37
C ILE A 171 -20.55 -11.91 7.15
N LEU A 172 -19.42 -11.26 7.45
CA LEU A 172 -18.08 -11.80 7.24
C LEU A 172 -17.14 -11.27 8.32
N ARG A 173 -16.37 -12.18 8.94
CA ARG A 173 -15.23 -11.85 9.78
C ARG A 173 -13.98 -11.76 8.90
N GLU A 174 -13.23 -10.69 9.06
CA GLU A 174 -11.99 -10.42 8.36
C GLU A 174 -10.85 -10.36 9.37
N GLU A 175 -9.77 -11.09 9.14
CA GLU A 175 -8.52 -10.90 9.88
C GLU A 175 -7.46 -10.40 8.90
N ILE A 176 -6.80 -9.29 9.22
CA ILE A 176 -5.67 -8.77 8.47
C ILE A 176 -4.41 -8.88 9.33
N ARG A 177 -3.34 -9.41 8.75
CA ARG A 177 -1.98 -9.33 9.30
C ARG A 177 -1.11 -8.55 8.31
N ILE A 178 -0.53 -7.45 8.78
CA ILE A 178 0.42 -6.61 8.05
C ILE A 178 1.80 -6.81 8.66
N ILE A 179 2.75 -7.33 7.87
CA ILE A 179 4.13 -7.58 8.32
C ILE A 179 5.06 -6.71 7.50
N ALA A 180 5.54 -5.61 8.09
CA ALA A 180 6.52 -4.75 7.45
C ALA A 180 7.94 -5.19 7.84
N ARG A 181 8.79 -5.44 6.85
CA ARG A 181 10.21 -5.78 7.06
C ARG A 181 11.07 -4.53 7.05
N GLY A 182 12.25 -4.62 7.65
CA GLY A 182 13.27 -3.57 7.55
C GLY A 182 13.60 -3.25 6.09
N GLU A 183 13.95 -2.00 5.83
CA GLU A 183 14.50 -1.60 4.52
C GLU A 183 15.78 -2.40 4.21
N SER A 184 15.85 -2.99 3.02
CA SER A 184 17.04 -3.64 2.46
C SER A 184 17.58 -2.83 1.27
N ALA A 185 18.70 -3.27 0.69
CA ALA A 185 19.26 -2.64 -0.51
C ALA A 185 18.29 -2.69 -1.71
N GLY A 186 17.49 -3.76 -1.82
CA GLY A 186 16.51 -3.92 -2.91
C GLY A 186 15.20 -3.19 -2.67
N GLY A 187 14.80 -2.97 -1.42
CA GLY A 187 13.58 -2.22 -1.10
C GLY A 187 12.99 -2.61 0.23
N ARG A 188 11.67 -2.51 0.37
CA ARG A 188 10.95 -2.95 1.57
C ARG A 188 9.79 -3.87 1.18
N ALA A 189 9.74 -5.05 1.81
CA ALA A 189 8.58 -5.92 1.76
C ALA A 189 7.58 -5.60 2.87
N ILE A 190 6.30 -5.53 2.51
CA ILE A 190 5.17 -5.41 3.41
C ILE A 190 4.17 -6.52 3.04
N ASP A 191 4.08 -7.56 3.87
CA ASP A 191 3.18 -8.68 3.64
C ASP A 191 1.78 -8.33 4.15
N LEU A 192 0.74 -8.70 3.40
CA LEU A 192 -0.67 -8.61 3.77
C LEU A 192 -1.28 -10.01 3.68
N ASP A 193 -1.53 -10.62 4.83
CA ASP A 193 -2.30 -11.86 4.93
C ASP A 193 -3.72 -11.52 5.36
N LEU A 194 -4.67 -11.66 4.44
CA LEU A 194 -6.09 -11.46 4.67
C LEU A 194 -6.78 -12.83 4.82
N THR A 195 -7.55 -13.01 5.88
CA THR A 195 -8.41 -14.18 6.05
C THR A 195 -9.87 -13.73 6.08
N LEU A 196 -10.65 -14.22 5.12
CA LEU A 196 -12.08 -13.94 5.01
C LEU A 196 -12.88 -15.15 5.47
N THR A 197 -13.72 -15.00 6.49
CA THR A 197 -14.58 -16.07 7.01
C THR A 197 -16.03 -15.60 7.04
N PRO A 198 -16.89 -16.06 6.11
CA PRO A 198 -18.33 -15.83 6.20
C PRO A 198 -18.89 -16.39 7.52
N VAL A 199 -19.81 -15.67 8.16
CA VAL A 199 -20.28 -16.05 9.51
C VAL A 199 -21.46 -17.01 9.43
N GLU A 200 -22.66 -16.51 9.16
CA GLU A 200 -23.90 -17.33 9.21
C GLU A 200 -24.31 -17.89 7.84
N ARG A 201 -24.02 -17.13 6.77
CA ARG A 201 -24.44 -17.46 5.40
C ARG A 201 -23.27 -17.41 4.45
N ALA A 202 -23.40 -18.12 3.34
CA ALA A 202 -22.43 -18.06 2.27
C ALA A 202 -22.36 -16.62 1.72
N VAL A 203 -21.15 -16.19 1.39
CA VAL A 203 -20.88 -14.88 0.78
C VAL A 203 -20.31 -15.11 -0.60
N THR A 204 -20.95 -14.57 -1.64
CA THR A 204 -20.44 -14.65 -3.01
C THR A 204 -19.79 -13.33 -3.38
N LEU A 205 -18.54 -13.40 -3.84
CA LEU A 205 -17.75 -12.27 -4.31
C LEU A 205 -17.64 -12.31 -5.83
N GLN A 206 -17.67 -11.15 -6.48
CA GLN A 206 -17.46 -11.02 -7.92
C GLN A 206 -16.88 -9.63 -8.25
N GLY A 207 -15.92 -9.60 -9.17
CA GLY A 207 -15.41 -8.35 -9.77
C GLY A 207 -16.38 -7.81 -10.82
N ALA A 208 -16.16 -6.58 -11.30
CA ALA A 208 -17.11 -5.96 -12.22
C ALA A 208 -17.16 -6.63 -13.61
N GLN A 209 -18.31 -6.56 -14.28
CA GLN A 209 -18.43 -7.11 -15.63
C GLN A 209 -17.56 -6.33 -16.63
N GLY A 210 -16.84 -7.05 -17.49
CA GLY A 210 -15.93 -6.47 -18.49
C GLY A 210 -14.68 -5.80 -17.91
N LYS A 211 -14.57 -5.72 -16.57
CA LYS A 211 -13.44 -5.14 -15.84
C LYS A 211 -13.30 -5.89 -14.52
N SER A 212 -12.27 -6.70 -14.35
CA SER A 212 -12.09 -7.57 -13.19
C SER A 212 -11.82 -6.85 -11.86
N TYR A 213 -11.99 -5.53 -11.74
CA TYR A 213 -11.70 -4.82 -10.48
C TYR A 213 -12.55 -5.34 -9.31
N GLY A 214 -11.89 -5.42 -8.17
CA GLY A 214 -12.28 -6.15 -6.98
C GLY A 214 -11.02 -6.57 -6.22
N GLY A 215 -11.17 -7.23 -5.08
CA GLY A 215 -10.03 -7.73 -4.31
C GLY A 215 -9.09 -6.64 -3.80
N LEU A 216 -7.81 -6.99 -3.59
CA LEU A 216 -6.79 -6.05 -3.12
C LEU A 216 -6.47 -5.03 -4.21
N SER A 217 -6.52 -3.75 -3.88
CA SER A 217 -6.32 -2.63 -4.77
C SER A 217 -5.34 -1.61 -4.19
N LEU A 218 -4.41 -1.16 -5.03
CA LEU A 218 -3.43 -0.12 -4.71
C LEU A 218 -3.65 1.10 -5.63
N ARG A 219 -4.10 2.21 -5.04
CA ARG A 219 -4.30 3.51 -5.67
C ARG A 219 -3.08 4.40 -5.45
N PHE A 220 -2.34 4.68 -6.51
CA PHE A 220 -1.20 5.59 -6.48
C PHE A 220 -1.61 7.05 -6.53
N GLY A 221 -0.79 7.89 -5.90
CA GLY A 221 -0.90 9.34 -5.85
C GLY A 221 -0.81 10.02 -7.23
N PRO A 222 -1.13 11.33 -7.29
CA PRO A 222 -0.92 12.14 -8.48
C PRO A 222 0.55 12.15 -8.92
N ARG A 223 0.77 12.03 -10.23
CA ARG A 223 2.11 11.91 -10.84
C ARG A 223 2.03 12.28 -12.32
N ALA A 224 3.13 12.76 -12.89
CA ALA A 224 3.19 13.12 -14.31
C ALA A 224 3.66 11.94 -15.17
N LYS A 225 4.45 11.04 -14.60
CA LYS A 225 4.94 9.82 -15.25
C LYS A 225 4.36 8.58 -14.57
N THR A 226 3.92 7.64 -15.40
CA THR A 226 3.46 6.32 -14.95
C THR A 226 4.08 5.26 -15.84
N LEU A 227 4.67 4.25 -15.22
CA LEU A 227 5.08 3.02 -15.86
C LEU A 227 4.38 1.87 -15.14
N ILE A 228 3.76 0.97 -15.91
CA ILE A 228 3.27 -0.30 -15.40
C ILE A 228 4.14 -1.42 -15.96
N THR A 229 4.63 -2.28 -15.08
CA THR A 229 5.45 -3.44 -15.44
C THR A 229 4.74 -4.71 -15.00
N THR A 230 4.67 -5.70 -15.88
CA THR A 230 4.14 -7.05 -15.64
C THR A 230 5.24 -8.08 -15.95
N PRO A 231 5.01 -9.40 -15.79
CA PRO A 231 5.98 -10.41 -16.18
C PRO A 231 6.44 -10.32 -17.64
N ASP A 232 5.58 -9.83 -18.53
CA ASP A 232 5.88 -9.63 -19.95
C ASP A 232 6.67 -8.34 -20.24
N GLY A 233 6.97 -7.55 -19.20
CA GLY A 233 7.69 -6.29 -19.30
C GLY A 233 6.79 -5.07 -19.11
N ARG A 234 7.27 -3.91 -19.58
CA ARG A 234 6.52 -2.65 -19.51
C ARG A 234 5.42 -2.67 -20.55
N THR A 235 4.19 -2.35 -20.13
CA THR A 235 3.04 -2.24 -21.03
C THR A 235 2.59 -0.79 -21.14
N PRO A 236 2.26 -0.30 -22.35
CA PRO A 236 1.59 0.99 -22.52
C PRO A 236 0.08 0.91 -22.28
N ASP A 237 -0.48 -0.30 -22.18
CA ASP A 237 -1.92 -0.55 -22.18
C ASP A 237 -2.48 -0.81 -20.78
N ASP A 238 -3.69 -0.34 -20.55
CA ASP A 238 -4.51 -0.75 -19.41
C ASP A 238 -4.96 -2.21 -19.58
N LEU A 239 -4.86 -3.01 -18.52
CA LEU A 239 -5.32 -4.40 -18.51
C LEU A 239 -6.63 -4.48 -17.71
N LEU A 240 -7.67 -5.14 -18.23
CA LEU A 240 -8.99 -5.15 -17.60
C LEU A 240 -9.42 -6.52 -17.06
N VAL A 241 -9.00 -7.62 -17.69
CA VAL A 241 -9.31 -9.00 -17.29
C VAL A 241 -8.10 -9.87 -17.64
N HIS A 242 -6.98 -9.66 -16.96
CA HIS A 242 -5.71 -10.29 -17.33
C HIS A 242 -5.12 -11.08 -16.15
N PRO A 243 -4.82 -12.39 -16.29
CA PRO A 243 -4.20 -13.16 -15.22
C PRO A 243 -2.74 -12.74 -15.02
N LEU A 244 -2.37 -12.33 -13.80
CA LEU A 244 -0.99 -11.93 -13.47
C LEU A 244 -0.56 -12.47 -12.09
N PRO A 245 0.68 -12.93 -11.93
CA PRO A 245 1.25 -13.26 -10.62
C PRO A 245 1.63 -12.01 -9.82
N TRP A 246 1.95 -10.92 -10.52
CA TRP A 246 2.31 -9.63 -9.95
C TRP A 246 2.14 -8.51 -10.98
N ALA A 247 2.01 -7.28 -10.50
CA ALA A 247 2.11 -6.07 -11.31
C ALA A 247 2.80 -4.97 -10.49
N ASP A 248 3.59 -4.15 -11.17
CA ASP A 248 4.25 -2.96 -10.62
C ASP A 248 3.68 -1.68 -11.21
N LEU A 249 3.70 -0.62 -10.40
CA LEU A 249 3.55 0.73 -10.89
C LEU A 249 4.63 1.63 -10.28
N SER A 250 5.42 2.21 -11.18
CA SER A 250 6.45 3.19 -10.88
C SER A 250 6.03 4.57 -11.40
N GLY A 251 6.22 5.62 -10.61
CA GLY A 251 5.89 7.00 -10.99
C GLY A 251 6.83 8.02 -10.37
N ASP A 252 6.77 9.27 -10.84
CA ASP A 252 7.62 10.37 -10.38
C ASP A 252 7.16 10.98 -9.03
N LEU A 253 6.87 10.12 -8.06
CA LEU A 253 6.25 10.43 -6.77
C LEU A 253 7.23 11.04 -5.76
N ALA A 254 8.54 10.78 -5.91
CA ALA A 254 9.57 11.25 -4.99
C ALA A 254 10.20 12.58 -5.47
N GLN A 255 9.41 13.66 -5.42
CA GLN A 255 9.82 14.99 -5.88
C GLN A 255 10.38 14.98 -7.32
N GLY A 256 9.69 14.28 -8.22
CA GLY A 256 10.09 14.14 -9.63
C GLY A 256 11.04 12.96 -9.92
N ARG A 257 11.53 12.26 -8.88
CA ARG A 257 12.25 10.99 -9.04
C ARG A 257 11.28 9.82 -9.07
N MET A 258 11.65 8.77 -9.81
CA MET A 258 10.86 7.54 -9.87
C MET A 258 10.90 6.80 -8.53
N SER A 259 9.73 6.39 -8.05
CA SER A 259 9.53 5.40 -6.99
C SER A 259 8.19 4.69 -7.20
N GLY A 260 7.96 3.59 -6.51
CA GLY A 260 6.79 2.78 -6.76
C GLY A 260 6.61 1.63 -5.78
N ALA A 261 5.65 0.78 -6.12
CA ALA A 261 5.46 -0.47 -5.42
C ALA A 261 4.88 -1.55 -6.35
N ALA A 262 5.43 -2.75 -6.23
CA ALA A 262 4.87 -3.94 -6.84
C ALA A 262 3.90 -4.63 -5.88
N VAL A 263 2.78 -5.10 -6.39
CA VAL A 263 1.88 -6.02 -5.67
C VAL A 263 2.17 -7.43 -6.18
N LEU A 264 2.61 -8.30 -5.27
CA LEU A 264 3.04 -9.67 -5.53
C LEU A 264 2.01 -10.63 -4.91
N VAL A 265 1.48 -11.57 -5.70
CA VAL A 265 0.51 -12.55 -5.23
C VAL A 265 1.23 -13.85 -4.92
N HIS A 266 1.01 -14.40 -3.72
CA HIS A 266 1.62 -15.67 -3.33
C HIS A 266 1.05 -16.83 -4.16
N PRO A 267 1.84 -17.85 -4.57
CA PRO A 267 1.34 -19.00 -5.32
C PRO A 267 0.23 -19.80 -4.62
N SER A 268 0.15 -19.75 -3.28
CA SER A 268 -0.93 -20.36 -2.50
C SER A 268 -2.24 -19.57 -2.51
N HIS A 269 -2.28 -18.40 -3.15
CA HIS A 269 -3.49 -17.59 -3.25
C HIS A 269 -4.57 -18.36 -4.04
N PRO A 270 -5.85 -18.35 -3.60
CA PRO A 270 -6.91 -19.04 -4.32
C PRO A 270 -7.04 -18.50 -5.75
N GLY A 271 -7.10 -19.39 -6.74
CA GLY A 271 -7.21 -18.98 -8.15
C GLY A 271 -5.95 -18.30 -8.69
N PHE A 272 -4.77 -18.68 -8.18
CA PHE A 272 -3.49 -18.20 -8.70
C PHE A 272 -3.20 -18.70 -10.13
N PRO A 273 -2.65 -17.85 -11.03
CA PRO A 273 -2.58 -16.39 -10.90
C PRO A 273 -4.00 -15.75 -11.01
N PRO A 274 -4.38 -14.84 -10.11
CA PRO A 274 -5.70 -14.22 -10.17
C PRO A 274 -5.80 -13.27 -11.37
N THR A 275 -7.02 -12.92 -11.75
CA THR A 275 -7.28 -11.88 -12.75
C THR A 275 -7.04 -10.49 -12.17
N TRP A 276 -6.49 -9.58 -12.97
CA TRP A 276 -6.19 -8.21 -12.60
C TRP A 276 -6.86 -7.17 -13.49
N MET A 277 -7.04 -5.99 -12.91
CA MET A 277 -7.18 -4.74 -13.63
C MET A 277 -6.00 -3.82 -13.29
N THR A 278 -5.25 -3.36 -14.30
CA THR A 278 -4.20 -2.35 -14.16
C THR A 278 -4.58 -1.13 -14.97
N ARG A 279 -4.39 0.07 -14.40
CA ARG A 279 -4.78 1.32 -15.05
C ARG A 279 -3.70 2.37 -14.88
N HIS A 280 -3.28 2.97 -15.98
CA HIS A 280 -2.25 4.02 -16.01
C HIS A 280 -2.66 5.30 -15.29
N TYR A 281 -3.95 5.51 -15.01
CA TYR A 281 -4.36 6.58 -14.10
C TYR A 281 -3.91 6.32 -12.65
N GLY A 282 -3.51 5.10 -12.29
CA GLY A 282 -2.84 4.76 -11.03
C GLY A 282 -3.54 3.73 -10.18
N LEU A 283 -4.11 2.69 -10.79
CA LEU A 283 -4.74 1.61 -10.05
C LEU A 283 -4.10 0.28 -10.44
N LEU A 284 -3.67 -0.48 -9.44
CA LEU A 284 -3.42 -1.91 -9.56
C LEU A 284 -4.47 -2.64 -8.73
N ALA A 285 -5.31 -3.48 -9.33
CA ALA A 285 -6.33 -4.25 -8.65
C ALA A 285 -6.13 -5.74 -8.91
N VAL A 286 -5.83 -6.49 -7.86
CA VAL A 286 -5.87 -7.95 -7.82
C VAL A 286 -7.32 -8.39 -7.79
N GLY A 287 -7.93 -8.36 -8.96
CA GLY A 287 -9.34 -8.52 -9.23
C GLY A 287 -10.00 -9.84 -8.81
N TRP A 288 -9.38 -10.66 -7.96
CA TRP A 288 -9.91 -11.93 -7.49
C TRP A 288 -11.31 -11.79 -6.89
N PRO A 289 -12.27 -12.70 -7.17
CA PRO A 289 -12.16 -13.91 -8.00
C PRO A 289 -12.26 -13.67 -9.51
N GLY A 290 -12.26 -12.43 -9.95
CA GLY A 290 -12.44 -12.00 -11.33
C GLY A 290 -13.90 -11.75 -11.64
N VAL A 291 -14.22 -11.74 -12.94
CA VAL A 291 -15.60 -11.60 -13.42
C VAL A 291 -16.46 -12.83 -13.13
N ALA A 292 -15.83 -13.98 -12.88
CA ALA A 292 -16.49 -15.20 -12.45
C ALA A 292 -16.69 -15.16 -10.93
N ALA A 293 -17.95 -15.26 -10.49
CA ALA A 293 -18.28 -15.19 -9.08
C ALA A 293 -17.71 -16.40 -8.31
N ARG A 294 -17.29 -16.18 -7.07
CA ARG A 294 -16.88 -17.24 -6.15
C ARG A 294 -17.63 -17.16 -4.85
N THR A 295 -18.24 -18.27 -4.46
CA THR A 295 -18.97 -18.40 -3.19
C THR A 295 -18.07 -18.95 -2.11
N LEU A 296 -18.02 -18.24 -0.99
CA LEU A 296 -17.31 -18.61 0.23
C LEU A 296 -18.31 -19.25 1.20
N ALA A 297 -17.99 -20.44 1.71
CA ALA A 297 -18.88 -21.17 2.60
C ALA A 297 -18.87 -20.60 4.04
N PRO A 298 -20.00 -20.66 4.78
CA PRO A 298 -20.04 -20.28 6.19
C PRO A 298 -19.00 -21.02 7.03
N GLY A 299 -18.29 -20.31 7.90
CA GLY A 299 -17.30 -20.87 8.83
C GLY A 299 -16.01 -21.37 8.17
N VAL A 300 -15.90 -21.37 6.84
CA VAL A 300 -14.70 -21.80 6.13
C VAL A 300 -13.81 -20.59 5.82
N PRO A 301 -12.63 -20.49 6.44
CA PRO A 301 -11.72 -19.37 6.17
C PRO A 301 -11.11 -19.48 4.78
N VAL A 302 -10.99 -18.34 4.10
CA VAL A 302 -10.25 -18.20 2.83
C VAL A 302 -9.11 -17.22 3.01
N ALA A 303 -7.88 -17.73 2.85
CA ALA A 303 -6.66 -16.94 2.98
C ALA A 303 -6.24 -16.33 1.64
N LEU A 304 -5.98 -15.03 1.64
CA LEU A 304 -5.48 -14.24 0.52
C LEU A 304 -4.14 -13.63 0.94
N ARG A 305 -3.05 -14.11 0.34
CA ARG A 305 -1.67 -13.72 0.71
C ARG A 305 -1.07 -12.83 -0.37
N TYR A 306 -0.64 -11.64 0.04
CA TYR A 306 -0.03 -10.65 -0.85
C TYR A 306 1.23 -10.05 -0.23
N ARG A 307 2.15 -9.58 -1.06
CA ARG A 307 3.28 -8.73 -0.65
C ARG A 307 3.24 -7.45 -1.46
N VAL A 308 3.31 -6.31 -0.78
CA VAL A 308 3.63 -5.03 -1.39
C VAL A 308 5.12 -4.81 -1.24
N TRP A 309 5.83 -4.76 -2.36
CA TRP A 309 7.27 -4.49 -2.38
C TRP A 309 7.49 -3.05 -2.84
N VAL A 310 7.90 -2.21 -1.89
CA VAL A 310 8.17 -0.78 -2.08
C VAL A 310 9.62 -0.59 -2.51
N HIS A 311 9.84 0.19 -3.57
CA HIS A 311 11.16 0.38 -4.16
C HIS A 311 11.42 1.83 -4.59
N ARG A 312 12.71 2.15 -4.76
CA ARG A 312 13.17 3.35 -5.48
C ARG A 312 13.24 3.06 -6.98
N GLY A 313 13.25 4.09 -7.80
CA GLY A 313 13.42 3.93 -9.24
C GLY A 313 12.24 3.25 -9.91
N ASN A 314 12.54 2.51 -10.97
CA ASN A 314 11.59 1.84 -11.85
C ASN A 314 12.15 0.47 -12.29
N PRO A 315 12.20 -0.51 -11.38
CA PRO A 315 12.81 -1.82 -11.58
C PRO A 315 12.22 -2.50 -12.82
N ASP A 316 13.02 -3.32 -13.47
CA ASP A 316 12.56 -4.10 -14.62
C ASP A 316 11.81 -5.36 -14.19
N ALA A 317 11.23 -6.06 -15.17
CA ALA A 317 10.47 -7.26 -14.90
C ALA A 317 11.30 -8.40 -14.30
N ALA A 318 12.61 -8.46 -14.62
CA ALA A 318 13.47 -9.50 -14.08
C ALA A 318 13.75 -9.26 -12.59
N GLU A 319 13.93 -8.00 -12.17
CA GLU A 319 14.10 -7.65 -10.76
C GLU A 319 12.83 -7.92 -9.95
N ILE A 320 11.66 -7.47 -10.43
CA ILE A 320 10.38 -7.72 -9.74
C ILE A 320 10.08 -9.23 -9.71
N GLY A 321 10.39 -9.96 -10.78
CA GLY A 321 10.26 -11.41 -10.85
C GLY A 321 11.06 -12.13 -9.76
N ARG A 322 12.32 -11.72 -9.51
CA ARG A 322 13.13 -12.28 -8.40
C ARG A 322 12.48 -12.04 -7.05
N MET A 323 11.96 -10.84 -6.79
CA MET A 323 11.27 -10.51 -5.53
C MET A 323 10.00 -11.36 -5.35
N TRP A 324 9.28 -11.64 -6.43
CA TRP A 324 8.12 -12.54 -6.41
C TRP A 324 8.52 -14.00 -6.16
N GLU A 325 9.57 -14.52 -6.79
CA GLU A 325 10.07 -15.88 -6.57
C GLU A 325 10.60 -16.10 -5.15
N GLU A 326 11.28 -15.10 -4.58
CA GLU A 326 11.69 -15.10 -3.17
C GLU A 326 10.47 -15.16 -2.25
N TYR A 327 9.46 -14.31 -2.48
CA TYR A 327 8.24 -14.33 -1.70
C TYR A 327 7.47 -15.65 -1.80
N GLY A 328 7.40 -16.25 -3.00
CA GLY A 328 6.68 -17.52 -3.21
C GLY A 328 7.29 -18.72 -2.49
N ARG A 329 8.48 -18.59 -1.90
CA ARG A 329 9.16 -19.62 -1.09
C ARG A 329 8.95 -19.45 0.41
N GLU A 330 8.27 -18.38 0.86
CA GLU A 330 7.98 -18.06 2.27
C GLU A 330 6.61 -18.55 2.75
#